data_AF-A0A4U9D6U9-F1
#
_entry.id   AF-A0A4U9D6U9-F1
#
_cell.length_a   1.000
_cell.length_b   1.000
_cell.length_c   1.000
_cell.angle_alpha   90.00
_cell.angle_beta   90.00
_cell.angle_gamma   90.00
#
_symmetry.space_group_name_H-M   'P 1'
#
loop_
_entity.id
_entity.type
_entity.pdbx_description
1 polymer ?
#
loop_
_entity_poly.entity_id
_entity_poly.type
_entity_poly.pdbx_seq_one_letter_code
_entity_poly.pdbx_strand_id
1 'polypeptide(L)'
;MINRDTQLCMSLASRPGNFGTRFHNYLYEKLGLNYIYKAFTTQDIAAAVQGVRALGIRGCAISMRSKRAACRFSTLSTLLQR
;
A
#
# COMPACT_ATOMS: atom_id res chain seq x y z
N MET A 1 -5.95 9.36 -15.99
CA MET A 1 -4.63 9.56 -16.63
C MET A 1 -3.62 9.87 -15.55
N ILE A 2 -2.45 9.23 -15.55
CA ILE A 2 -1.43 9.35 -14.49
C ILE A 2 -0.61 10.62 -14.71
N ASN A 3 -0.32 11.38 -13.66
CA ASN A 3 0.48 12.59 -13.70
C ASN A 3 1.45 12.67 -12.50
N ARG A 4 2.20 13.77 -12.40
CA ARG A 4 3.19 14.01 -11.34
C ARG A 4 2.59 14.01 -9.92
N ASP A 5 1.34 14.45 -9.80
CA ASP A 5 0.65 14.61 -8.52
C ASP A 5 -0.16 13.36 -8.14
N THR A 6 -0.09 12.30 -8.95
CA THR A 6 -0.78 11.04 -8.67
C THR A 6 -0.21 10.38 -7.43
N GLN A 7 -1.06 10.12 -6.44
CA GLN A 7 -0.66 9.47 -5.20
C GLN A 7 -0.74 7.95 -5.33
N LEU A 8 0.32 7.27 -4.89
CA LEU A 8 0.36 5.81 -4.85
C LEU A 8 -0.17 5.29 -3.51
N CYS A 9 -1.11 4.36 -3.60
CA CYS A 9 -1.55 3.48 -2.52
C CYS A 9 -1.09 2.06 -2.84
N MET A 10 -0.70 1.29 -1.84
CA MET A 10 -0.26 -0.07 -2.08
C MET A 10 -0.67 -1.06 -0.99
N SER A 11 -0.48 -2.34 -1.28
CA SER A 11 -0.48 -3.39 -0.27
C SER A 11 0.77 -4.25 -0.34
N LEU A 12 1.20 -4.75 0.82
CA LEU A 12 2.23 -5.77 0.95
C LEU A 12 1.59 -7.08 1.45
N ALA A 13 1.73 -8.12 0.64
CA ALA A 13 1.30 -9.47 0.99
C ALA A 13 2.27 -10.49 0.42
N SER A 14 2.49 -11.61 1.11
CA SER A 14 3.34 -12.70 0.59
C SER A 14 2.79 -13.30 -0.70
N ARG A 15 1.45 -13.29 -0.87
CA ARG A 15 0.76 -13.76 -2.06
C ARG A 15 -0.19 -12.65 -2.53
N PRO A 16 0.26 -11.73 -3.42
CA PRO A 16 -0.55 -10.60 -3.85
C PRO A 16 -1.73 -11.07 -4.70
N GLY A 17 -2.92 -10.51 -4.44
CA GLY A 17 -4.13 -10.75 -5.22
C GLY A 17 -4.54 -9.54 -6.05
N ASN A 18 -5.32 -9.77 -7.10
CA ASN A 18 -5.79 -8.70 -8.00
C ASN A 18 -7.04 -7.97 -7.47
N PHE A 19 -7.73 -8.51 -6.48
CA PHE A 19 -8.99 -7.96 -5.99
C PHE A 19 -8.84 -6.53 -5.47
N GLY A 20 -7.92 -6.29 -4.52
CA GLY A 20 -7.69 -4.96 -3.96
C GLY A 20 -7.26 -3.95 -5.03
N THR A 21 -6.38 -4.36 -5.94
CA THR A 21 -5.94 -3.55 -7.10
C THR A 21 -7.12 -3.14 -7.98
N ARG A 22 -8.02 -4.06 -8.33
CA ARG A 22 -9.19 -3.74 -9.17
C ARG A 22 -10.21 -2.88 -8.43
N PHE A 23 -10.52 -3.23 -7.19
CA PHE A 23 -11.52 -2.55 -6.38
C PHE A 23 -11.15 -1.09 -6.12
N HIS A 24 -9.94 -0.82 -5.66
CA HIS A 24 -9.50 0.54 -5.36
C HIS A 24 -9.37 1.40 -6.62
N ASN A 25 -8.76 0.88 -7.70
CA ASN A 25 -8.64 1.65 -8.94
C ASN A 25 -10.01 1.96 -9.56
N TYR A 26 -10.95 1.02 -9.51
CA TYR A 26 -12.33 1.27 -9.96
C TYR A 26 -13.00 2.39 -9.15
N LEU A 27 -12.84 2.39 -7.82
CA LEU A 27 -13.39 3.46 -6.98
C LEU A 27 -12.70 4.80 -7.23
N TYR A 28 -11.37 4.82 -7.40
CA TYR A 28 -10.65 6.05 -7.71
C TYR A 28 -11.07 6.65 -9.04
N GLU A 29 -11.31 5.81 -10.05
CA GLU A 29 -11.85 6.24 -11.33
C GLU A 29 -13.28 6.81 -11.18
N LYS A 30 -14.16 6.13 -10.44
CA LYS A 30 -15.54 6.57 -10.22
C LYS A 30 -15.66 7.84 -9.38
N LEU A 31 -14.73 8.07 -8.46
CA LEU A 31 -14.70 9.25 -7.60
C LEU A 31 -13.85 10.39 -8.19
N GLY A 32 -13.20 10.19 -9.35
CA GLY A 32 -12.31 11.19 -9.95
C GLY A 32 -11.06 11.49 -9.11
N LEU A 33 -10.62 10.53 -8.30
CA LEU A 33 -9.48 10.68 -7.40
C LEU A 33 -8.17 10.35 -8.14
N ASN A 34 -7.16 11.22 -8.00
CA ASN A 34 -5.85 11.04 -8.61
C ASN A 34 -4.96 10.07 -7.80
N TYR A 35 -5.45 8.82 -7.66
CA TYR A 35 -4.80 7.77 -6.90
C TYR A 35 -4.66 6.51 -7.73
N ILE A 36 -3.62 5.74 -7.45
CA ILE A 36 -3.42 4.41 -8.01
C ILE A 36 -3.24 3.43 -6.86
N TYR A 37 -3.86 2.26 -6.96
CA TYR A 37 -3.61 1.16 -6.04
C TYR A 37 -2.82 0.03 -6.70
N LYS A 38 -1.79 -0.49 -6.03
CA LYS A 38 -1.06 -1.68 -6.50
C LYS A 38 -0.68 -2.63 -5.36
N ALA A 39 -0.94 -3.92 -5.55
CA ALA A 39 -0.43 -4.97 -4.67
C ALA A 39 1.01 -5.36 -5.02
N PHE A 40 1.87 -5.42 -4.01
CA PHE A 40 3.27 -5.84 -4.09
C PHE A 40 3.55 -6.98 -3.11
N THR A 41 4.63 -7.70 -3.39
CA THR A 41 5.24 -8.64 -2.45
C THR A 41 6.65 -8.15 -2.12
N THR A 42 7.13 -8.48 -0.93
CA THR A 42 8.51 -8.19 -0.53
C THR A 42 9.05 -9.36 0.29
N GLN A 43 10.35 -9.59 0.16
CA GLN A 43 11.11 -10.51 1.00
C GLN A 43 11.71 -9.77 2.21
N ASP A 44 11.93 -8.45 2.08
CA ASP A 44 12.40 -7.57 3.14
C ASP A 44 11.35 -6.50 3.46
N ILE A 45 10.70 -6.66 4.61
CA ILE A 45 9.65 -5.75 5.07
C ILE A 45 10.27 -4.45 5.62
N ALA A 46 11.47 -4.49 6.19
CA ALA A 46 12.12 -3.30 6.73
C ALA A 46 12.47 -2.33 5.60
N ALA A 47 13.12 -2.84 4.55
CA ALA A 47 13.44 -2.06 3.36
C ALA A 47 12.18 -1.56 2.66
N ALA A 48 11.13 -2.36 2.57
CA ALA A 48 9.86 -1.95 1.96
C ALA A 48 9.18 -0.81 2.75
N VAL A 49 9.14 -0.89 4.09
CA VAL A 49 8.56 0.19 4.93
C VAL A 49 9.39 1.47 4.82
N GLN A 50 10.72 1.36 4.79
CA GLN A 50 11.60 2.51 4.56
C GLN A 50 11.37 3.12 3.18
N GLY A 51 11.24 2.30 2.12
CA GLY A 51 10.93 2.75 0.76
C GLY A 51 9.58 3.46 0.67
N VAL A 52 8.53 2.95 1.34
CA VAL A 52 7.21 3.60 1.41
C VAL A 52 7.33 5.02 1.99
N ARG A 53 8.14 5.18 3.05
CA ARG A 53 8.39 6.50 3.66
C ARG A 53 9.25 7.40 2.78
N ALA A 54 10.33 6.86 2.20
CA ALA A 54 11.25 7.61 1.36
C ALA A 54 10.61 8.11 0.06
N LEU A 55 9.70 7.30 -0.52
CA LEU A 55 8.99 7.62 -1.77
C LEU A 55 7.70 8.43 -1.54
N GLY A 56 7.33 8.76 -0.30
CA GLY A 56 6.12 9.53 -0.01
C GLY A 56 4.80 8.81 -0.35
N ILE A 57 4.78 7.47 -0.28
CA ILE A 57 3.59 6.67 -0.58
C ILE A 57 2.53 6.92 0.51
N ARG A 58 1.31 7.29 0.09
CA ARG A 58 0.25 7.76 1.00
C ARG A 58 -0.18 6.71 2.03
N GLY A 59 -0.22 5.45 1.63
CA GLY A 59 -0.65 4.35 2.50
C GLY A 59 -0.27 2.98 1.96
N CYS A 60 0.12 2.09 2.89
CA CYS A 60 0.44 0.70 2.60
C CYS A 60 -0.38 -0.23 3.50
N ALA A 61 -1.28 -1.02 2.91
CA ALA A 61 -2.00 -2.07 3.62
C ALA A 61 -1.11 -3.31 3.78
N ILE A 62 -1.07 -3.91 4.98
CA ILE A 62 -0.22 -5.08 5.25
C ILE A 62 -1.12 -6.29 5.52
N SER A 63 -1.04 -7.29 4.66
CA SER A 63 -1.80 -8.54 4.81
C SER A 63 -1.07 -9.56 5.71
N MET A 64 -1.79 -10.62 6.07
CA MET A 64 -1.30 -11.67 6.96
C MET A 64 -0.10 -12.45 6.38
N ARG A 65 0.75 -12.91 7.30
CA ARG A 65 2.17 -13.34 7.23
C ARG A 65 3.23 -12.24 7.25
N SER A 66 2.93 -11.00 6.83
CA SER A 66 3.87 -9.85 6.94
C SER A 66 3.63 -8.93 8.15
N LYS A 67 2.48 -9.04 8.82
CA LYS A 67 2.07 -8.17 9.94
C LYS A 67 3.04 -8.13 11.12
N ARG A 68 3.58 -9.29 11.57
CA ARG A 68 4.49 -9.34 12.73
C ARG A 68 5.81 -8.59 12.52
N ALA A 69 6.32 -8.59 11.29
CA ALA A 69 7.53 -7.85 10.95
C ALA A 69 7.23 -6.35 10.83
N ALA A 70 6.11 -5.98 10.19
CA ALA A 70 5.74 -4.58 10.01
C ALA A 70 5.38 -3.85 11.31
N CYS A 71 4.75 -4.52 12.30
CA CYS A 71 4.45 -3.91 13.60
C CYS A 71 5.71 -3.41 14.34
N ARG A 72 6.89 -3.98 14.07
CA ARG A 72 8.15 -3.48 14.63
C ARG A 72 8.62 -2.16 14.00
N PHE A 73 8.16 -1.85 12.79
CA PHE A 73 8.55 -0.65 12.05
C PHE A 73 7.45 0.42 12.03
N SER A 74 6.22 0.07 12.43
CA SER A 74 5.12 1.02 12.56
C SER A 74 5.26 1.85 13.83
N THR A 75 5.87 3.03 13.71
CA THR A 75 5.61 4.15 14.62
C THR A 75 4.14 4.56 14.46
N LEU A 76 3.26 3.88 15.21
CA LEU A 76 1.92 4.28 15.67
C LEU A 76 0.91 5.03 14.76
N SER A 77 1.04 5.06 13.43
CA SER A 77 0.12 5.86 12.58
C SER A 77 -0.54 5.10 11.40
N THR A 78 -0.05 3.94 10.98
CA THR A 78 -0.59 3.27 9.79
C THR A 78 -1.75 2.35 10.16
N LEU A 79 -2.93 2.95 10.35
CA LEU A 79 -4.27 2.37 10.19
C LEU A 79 -4.32 0.84 10.37
N LEU A 80 -4.22 0.44 11.64
CA LEU A 80 -4.60 -0.89 12.07
C LEU A 80 -6.08 -1.04 11.76
N GLN A 81 -6.37 -1.95 10.82
CA GLN A 81 -7.68 -2.45 10.42
C GLN A 81 -8.63 -2.59 11.63
N ARG A 82 -9.40 -1.53 11.90
CA ARG A 82 -10.78 -1.66 12.38
C ARG A 82 -11.67 -1.76 11.15
#